data_AF-A0A536YXU2-F1
#
_entry.id   AF-A0A536YXU2-F1
#
_cell.length_a   1.000
_cell.length_b   1.000
_cell.length_c   1.000
_cell.angle_alpha   90.00
_cell.angle_beta   90.00
_cell.angle_gamma   90.00
#
_symmetry.space_group_name_H-M   'P 1'
#
loop_
_entity.id
_entity.type
_entity.pdbx_description
1 polymer ?
#
loop_
_entity_poly.entity_id
_entity_poly.type
_entity_poly.pdbx_seq_one_letter_code
_entity_poly.pdbx_strand_id
1 'polypeptide(L)'
;MPTRRDFILNSAGAMAGIAFVGCDLLAARDAQAQPARRRREVVVSGRRVKTVDVHAHCAVPEAMALMGLKVEPQTLVMGQERIRAMDEQGIDVEALSINPYWYKAERDLARALIRMQNEKLAELCASQPERFVAFATVALQHPDLAAEQLEEGVRKLGLRGGSIGANV
;
A
#
# COMPACT_ATOMS: atom_id res chain seq x y z
N MET A 1 -63.64 11.41 -6.64
CA MET A 1 -62.38 12.15 -6.41
C MET A 1 -61.27 11.13 -6.18
N PRO A 2 -60.49 10.76 -7.21
CA PRO A 2 -59.34 9.89 -7.02
C PRO A 2 -58.25 10.65 -6.25
N THR A 3 -57.66 9.99 -5.25
CA THR A 3 -56.68 10.62 -4.34
C THR A 3 -55.26 10.41 -4.83
N ARG A 4 -54.32 11.28 -4.39
CA ARG A 4 -52.92 11.32 -4.87
C ARG A 4 -52.12 10.02 -4.74
N ARG A 5 -52.61 9.03 -3.98
CA ARG A 5 -51.99 7.70 -3.84
C ARG A 5 -52.34 6.75 -5.00
N ASP A 6 -53.48 6.93 -5.66
CA ASP A 6 -53.89 6.10 -6.81
C ASP A 6 -53.15 6.46 -8.11
N PHE A 7 -52.51 7.64 -8.16
CA PHE A 7 -51.73 8.09 -9.31
C PHE A 7 -50.34 7.46 -9.38
N ILE A 8 -49.76 7.06 -8.23
CA ILE A 8 -48.40 6.49 -8.16
C ILE A 8 -48.41 4.96 -8.39
N LEU A 9 -49.53 4.30 -8.10
CA LEU A 9 -49.65 2.83 -8.21
C LEU A 9 -50.01 2.31 -9.62
N ASN A 10 -50.37 3.20 -10.56
CA ASN A 10 -50.72 2.82 -11.95
C ASN A 10 -49.67 3.18 -13.01
N SER A 11 -48.44 3.58 -12.62
CA SER A 11 -47.35 3.89 -13.57
C SER A 11 -46.43 2.72 -13.88
N ALA A 12 -46.71 1.52 -13.34
CA ALA A 12 -46.04 0.29 -13.72
C ALA A 12 -46.63 -0.23 -15.05
N GLY A 13 -46.19 0.35 -16.17
CA GLY A 13 -46.54 -0.16 -17.49
C GLY A 13 -46.33 0.86 -18.61
N ALA A 14 -45.35 0.56 -19.48
CA ALA A 14 -45.17 1.13 -20.81
C ALA A 14 -44.74 2.60 -20.93
N MET A 15 -43.46 2.87 -20.69
CA MET A 15 -42.70 3.79 -21.57
C MET A 15 -41.90 2.95 -22.57
N ALA A 16 -42.64 2.26 -23.44
CA ALA A 16 -42.12 1.84 -24.72
C ALA A 16 -41.90 3.10 -25.57
N GLY A 17 -40.68 3.31 -26.06
CA GLY A 17 -40.45 4.23 -27.17
C GLY A 17 -40.01 5.64 -26.82
N ILE A 18 -38.91 5.80 -26.08
CA ILE A 18 -37.95 6.87 -26.37
C ILE A 18 -36.54 6.25 -26.35
N ALA A 19 -36.09 5.83 -27.52
CA ALA A 19 -34.71 5.42 -27.75
C ALA A 19 -33.92 6.67 -28.18
N PHE A 20 -33.18 7.28 -27.27
CA PHE A 20 -32.08 8.15 -27.66
C PHE A 20 -30.95 7.27 -28.17
N VAL A 21 -30.78 7.22 -29.50
CA VAL A 21 -29.64 6.57 -30.15
C VAL A 21 -28.42 7.47 -29.97
N GLY A 22 -27.87 7.47 -28.76
CA GLY A 22 -26.59 8.08 -28.43
C GLY A 22 -25.55 6.99 -28.15
N CYS A 23 -24.33 7.15 -28.66
CA CYS A 23 -23.22 6.20 -28.45
C CYS A 23 -22.85 5.99 -26.97
N ASP A 24 -23.38 6.80 -26.05
CA ASP A 24 -23.08 6.76 -24.62
C ASP A 24 -23.65 5.54 -23.86
N LEU A 25 -24.61 4.82 -24.44
CA LEU A 25 -25.12 3.56 -23.85
C LEU A 25 -24.14 2.39 -23.96
N LEU A 26 -23.17 2.44 -24.87
CA LEU A 26 -22.10 1.44 -24.92
C LEU A 26 -21.06 1.69 -23.82
N ALA A 27 -20.77 2.95 -23.49
CA ALA A 27 -19.87 3.29 -22.39
C ALA A 27 -20.43 2.88 -21.01
N ALA A 28 -21.75 2.91 -20.83
CA ALA A 28 -22.41 2.47 -19.60
C ALA A 28 -22.51 0.94 -19.44
N ARG A 29 -22.29 0.16 -20.51
CA ARG A 29 -22.25 -1.31 -20.43
C ARG A 29 -20.95 -1.82 -19.80
N ASP A 30 -19.85 -1.09 -19.97
CA ASP A 30 -18.55 -1.42 -19.37
C ASP A 30 -18.45 -1.01 -17.90
N ALA A 31 -19.46 -0.32 -17.36
CA ALA A 31 -19.62 -0.04 -15.92
C ALA A 31 -20.29 -1.20 -15.17
N GLN A 32 -20.50 -2.36 -15.81
CA GLN A 32 -20.64 -3.62 -15.08
C GLN A 32 -19.30 -3.89 -14.39
N ALA A 33 -19.29 -3.74 -13.06
CA ALA A 33 -18.18 -4.07 -12.18
C ALA A 33 -17.40 -5.28 -12.74
N GLN A 34 -16.20 -5.02 -13.27
CA GLN A 34 -15.29 -6.10 -13.61
C GLN A 34 -15.19 -6.97 -12.37
N PRO A 35 -15.46 -8.29 -12.46
CA PRO A 35 -15.29 -9.16 -11.31
C PRO A 35 -13.87 -8.93 -10.81
N ALA A 36 -13.74 -8.55 -9.53
CA ALA A 36 -12.46 -8.25 -8.90
C ALA A 36 -11.46 -9.31 -9.37
N ARG A 37 -10.47 -8.88 -10.16
CA ARG A 37 -9.57 -9.80 -10.86
C ARG A 37 -8.98 -10.72 -9.80
N ARG A 38 -9.30 -12.02 -9.89
CA ARG A 38 -8.93 -12.95 -8.83
C ARG A 38 -7.41 -12.95 -8.71
N ARG A 39 -6.92 -12.63 -7.51
CA ARG A 39 -5.51 -12.62 -7.17
C ARG A 39 -4.85 -13.94 -7.58
N ARG A 40 -3.68 -13.87 -8.22
CA ARG A 40 -2.92 -15.05 -8.59
C ARG A 40 -2.52 -15.82 -7.33
N GLU A 41 -2.75 -17.13 -7.34
CA GLU A 41 -2.36 -18.04 -6.27
C GLU A 41 -1.15 -18.87 -6.71
N VAL A 42 -0.18 -19.05 -5.81
CA VAL A 42 0.95 -19.96 -6.05
C VAL A 42 0.64 -21.32 -5.44
N VAL A 43 0.77 -22.37 -6.26
CA VAL A 43 0.47 -23.76 -5.89
C VAL A 43 1.72 -24.61 -6.07
N VAL A 44 2.11 -25.33 -5.02
CA VAL A 44 3.24 -26.27 -5.00
C VAL A 44 2.68 -27.64 -4.64
N SER A 45 2.91 -28.64 -5.50
CA SER A 45 2.40 -30.01 -5.32
C SER A 45 0.89 -30.08 -5.05
N GLY A 46 0.11 -29.28 -5.78
CA GLY A 46 -1.36 -29.23 -5.64
C GLY A 46 -1.87 -28.46 -4.41
N ARG A 47 -0.98 -27.91 -3.57
CA ARG A 47 -1.35 -27.12 -2.39
C ARG A 47 -0.98 -25.64 -2.57
N ARG A 48 -1.92 -24.74 -2.26
CA ARG A 48 -1.67 -23.30 -2.19
C ARG A 48 -0.65 -22.98 -1.09
N VAL A 49 0.39 -22.22 -1.43
CA VAL A 49 1.44 -21.77 -0.48
C VAL A 49 1.40 -20.27 -0.29
N LYS A 50 1.72 -19.78 0.91
CA LYS A 50 1.84 -18.34 1.20
C LYS A 50 3.16 -17.80 0.65
N THR A 51 3.09 -16.79 -0.21
CA THR A 51 4.24 -16.12 -0.81
C THR A 51 4.52 -14.81 -0.09
N VAL A 52 5.72 -14.71 0.46
CA VAL A 52 6.19 -13.50 1.14
C VAL A 52 7.37 -12.97 0.35
N ASP A 53 7.23 -11.77 -0.20
CA ASP A 53 8.34 -11.04 -0.79
C ASP A 53 9.05 -10.26 0.34
N VAL A 54 10.34 -10.55 0.52
CA VAL A 54 11.18 -9.92 1.55
C VAL A 54 12.07 -8.81 0.99
N HIS A 55 12.03 -8.56 -0.32
CA HIS A 55 12.82 -7.55 -1.01
C HIS A 55 11.92 -6.44 -1.60
N ALA A 56 11.00 -5.94 -0.78
CA ALA A 56 10.06 -4.91 -1.18
C ALA A 56 10.52 -3.54 -0.66
N HIS A 57 11.09 -2.71 -1.54
CA HIS A 57 11.52 -1.37 -1.17
C HIS A 57 10.39 -0.34 -1.29
N CYS A 58 10.32 0.58 -0.34
CA CYS A 58 9.51 1.79 -0.42
C CYS A 58 10.33 3.02 0.01
N ALA A 59 9.76 4.21 -0.18
CA ALA A 59 10.34 5.47 0.25
C ALA A 59 9.33 6.30 1.04
N VAL A 60 9.84 7.15 1.93
CA VAL A 60 9.08 8.14 2.69
C VAL A 60 9.54 9.52 2.20
N PRO A 61 8.79 10.18 1.30
CA PRO A 61 9.20 11.44 0.68
C PRO A 61 9.54 12.52 1.71
N GLU A 62 8.78 12.60 2.79
CA GLU A 62 8.95 13.58 3.86
C GLU A 62 10.28 13.39 4.60
N ALA A 63 10.71 12.15 4.80
CA ALA A 63 12.00 11.84 5.43
C ALA A 63 13.16 12.14 4.47
N MET A 64 13.03 11.82 3.18
CA MET A 64 14.04 12.17 2.18
C MET A 64 14.22 13.68 2.03
N ALA A 65 13.12 14.44 2.14
CA ALA A 65 13.14 15.91 2.08
C ALA A 65 13.96 16.54 3.22
N LEU A 66 14.01 15.93 4.41
CA LEU A 66 14.88 16.38 5.51
C LEU A 66 16.37 16.28 5.19
N MET A 67 16.75 15.43 4.22
CA MET A 67 18.11 15.31 3.67
C MET A 67 18.31 16.15 2.40
N GLY A 68 17.32 16.95 1.99
CA GLY A 68 17.34 17.68 0.72
C GLY A 68 17.25 16.77 -0.51
N LEU A 69 16.78 15.53 -0.34
CA LEU A 69 16.67 14.53 -1.40
C LEU A 69 15.25 14.43 -1.93
N LYS A 70 15.14 14.02 -3.18
CA LYS A 70 13.87 13.62 -3.81
C LYS A 70 13.83 12.11 -3.95
N VAL A 71 12.63 11.54 -3.88
CA VAL A 71 12.44 10.11 -4.12
C VAL A 71 12.71 9.82 -5.58
N GLU A 72 13.65 8.92 -5.88
CA GLU A 72 13.85 8.37 -7.21
C GLU A 72 14.26 6.89 -7.10
N PRO A 73 13.65 5.97 -7.87
CA PRO A 73 12.53 6.19 -8.78
C PRO A 73 11.20 6.45 -8.03
N GLN A 74 10.28 7.18 -8.67
CA GLN A 74 8.93 7.45 -8.11
C GLN A 74 8.12 6.19 -7.77
N THR A 75 8.46 5.03 -8.35
CA THR A 75 7.85 3.73 -8.03
C THR A 75 8.06 3.28 -6.58
N LEU A 76 9.00 3.89 -5.85
CA LEU A 76 9.19 3.65 -4.42
C LEU A 76 8.11 4.30 -3.55
N VAL A 77 7.38 5.29 -4.06
CA VAL A 77 6.26 5.90 -3.33
C VAL A 77 5.08 4.92 -3.32
N MET A 78 4.49 4.71 -2.14
CA MET A 78 3.37 3.77 -1.99
C MET A 78 2.15 4.27 -2.75
N GLY A 79 1.64 3.45 -3.67
CA GLY A 79 0.47 3.73 -4.49
C GLY A 79 -0.35 2.47 -4.76
N GLN A 80 -1.56 2.65 -5.29
CA GLN A 80 -2.51 1.56 -5.55
C GLN A 80 -1.96 0.50 -6.52
N GLU A 81 -1.06 0.89 -7.44
CA GLU A 81 -0.44 -0.02 -8.41
C GLU A 81 0.39 -1.12 -7.74
N ARG A 82 0.94 -0.91 -6.54
CA ARG A 82 1.72 -1.93 -5.82
C ARG A 82 0.88 -3.16 -5.49
N ILE A 83 -0.31 -2.95 -4.91
CA ILE A 83 -1.21 -4.05 -4.53
C ILE A 83 -1.63 -4.83 -5.78
N ARG A 84 -1.94 -4.12 -6.86
CA ARG A 84 -2.27 -4.73 -8.14
C ARG A 84 -1.10 -5.57 -8.66
N ALA A 85 0.12 -5.04 -8.62
CA ALA A 85 1.32 -5.77 -9.03
C ALA A 85 1.55 -7.01 -8.16
N MET A 86 1.35 -6.92 -6.83
CA MET A 86 1.38 -8.07 -5.92
C MET A 86 0.34 -9.13 -6.32
N ASP A 87 -0.88 -8.71 -6.64
CA ASP A 87 -1.96 -9.61 -7.02
C ASP A 87 -1.68 -10.34 -8.34
N GLU A 88 -1.09 -9.65 -9.32
CA GLU A 88 -0.71 -10.21 -10.63
C GLU A 88 0.49 -11.17 -10.52
N GLN A 89 1.44 -10.87 -9.64
CA GLN A 89 2.60 -11.72 -9.36
C GLN A 89 2.26 -12.90 -8.44
N GLY A 90 1.16 -12.80 -7.70
CA GLY A 90 0.73 -13.79 -6.73
C GLY A 90 1.47 -13.69 -5.40
N ILE A 91 1.88 -12.47 -5.00
CA ILE A 91 2.53 -12.15 -3.73
C ILE A 91 1.44 -11.90 -2.65
N ASP A 92 1.50 -12.65 -1.55
CA ASP A 92 0.58 -12.45 -0.41
C ASP A 92 0.93 -11.23 0.40
N VAL A 93 2.19 -11.19 0.82
CA VAL A 93 2.70 -10.22 1.77
C VAL A 93 4.01 -9.69 1.23
N GLU A 94 4.17 -8.37 1.25
CA GLU A 94 5.47 -7.72 1.11
C GLU A 94 5.99 -7.33 2.49
N ALA A 95 7.25 -7.67 2.78
CA ALA A 95 7.98 -7.14 3.93
C ALA A 95 8.74 -5.88 3.49
N LEU A 96 8.13 -4.73 3.78
CA LEU A 96 8.60 -3.42 3.36
C LEU A 96 9.92 -3.05 4.06
N SER A 97 10.81 -2.43 3.30
CA SER A 97 12.09 -1.90 3.77
C SER A 97 12.44 -0.59 3.06
N ILE A 98 13.31 0.21 3.66
CA ILE A 98 13.80 1.47 3.09
C ILE A 98 15.32 1.39 2.91
N ASN A 99 15.80 1.78 1.73
CA ASN A 99 17.23 1.83 1.45
C ASN A 99 17.92 2.99 2.17
N PRO A 100 19.12 2.78 2.74
CA PRO A 100 19.84 3.82 3.47
C PRO A 100 20.31 4.97 2.58
N TYR A 101 19.96 6.19 2.99
CA TYR A 101 20.48 7.44 2.43
C TYR A 101 20.97 8.42 3.53
N TRP A 102 20.90 8.01 4.79
CA TRP A 102 21.10 8.85 5.98
C TRP A 102 22.44 8.63 6.69
N TYR A 103 23.37 7.80 6.18
CA TYR A 103 24.62 7.52 6.90
C TYR A 103 25.52 8.74 7.12
N LYS A 104 25.31 9.84 6.37
CA LYS A 104 25.97 11.13 6.59
C LYS A 104 25.23 12.05 7.57
N ALA A 105 24.08 11.62 8.10
CA ALA A 105 23.29 12.43 9.02
C ALA A 105 23.89 12.39 10.43
N GLU A 106 24.04 13.58 11.01
CA GLU A 106 24.35 13.76 12.42
C GLU A 106 23.25 13.16 13.31
N ARG A 107 23.61 12.83 14.56
CA ARG A 107 22.81 11.99 15.46
C ARG A 107 21.35 12.43 15.61
N ASP A 108 21.11 13.72 15.81
CA ASP A 108 19.74 14.24 16.02
C ASP A 108 18.91 14.22 14.73
N LEU A 109 19.53 14.50 13.58
CA LEU A 109 18.87 14.37 12.28
C LEU A 109 18.57 12.90 11.97
N ALA A 110 19.52 12.00 12.21
CA ALA A 110 19.32 10.56 12.04
C ALA A 110 18.18 10.04 12.93
N ARG A 111 18.07 10.52 14.18
CA ARG A 111 16.96 10.19 15.07
C ARG A 111 15.61 10.63 14.49
N ALA A 112 15.50 11.88 14.04
CA ALA A 112 14.26 12.40 13.46
C ALA A 112 13.86 11.65 12.18
N LEU A 113 14.82 11.40 11.28
CA LEU A 113 14.63 10.66 10.04
C LEU A 113 14.09 9.25 10.29
N ILE A 114 14.81 8.47 11.10
CA ILE A 114 14.47 7.07 11.35
C ILE A 114 13.12 6.95 12.05
N ARG A 115 12.82 7.84 13.01
CA ARG A 115 11.51 7.87 13.67
C ARG A 115 10.39 8.06 12.66
N MET A 116 10.49 9.09 11.82
CA MET A 116 9.49 9.37 10.78
C MET A 116 9.31 8.18 9.83
N GLN A 117 10.42 7.55 9.41
CA GLN A 117 10.38 6.39 8.53
C GLN A 117 9.67 5.19 9.18
N ASN A 118 10.01 4.87 10.43
CA ASN A 118 9.43 3.73 11.13
C ASN A 118 7.95 3.95 11.47
N GLU A 119 7.56 5.17 11.87
CA GLU A 119 6.15 5.54 12.07
C GLU A 119 5.36 5.39 10.76
N LYS A 120 5.90 5.87 9.63
CA LYS A 120 5.26 5.71 8.31
C LYS A 120 5.16 4.26 7.86
N LEU A 121 6.19 3.43 8.10
CA LEU A 121 6.12 2.00 7.84
C LEU A 121 5.04 1.31 8.66
N ALA A 122 4.90 1.69 9.94
CA ALA A 122 3.84 1.16 10.81
C ALA A 122 2.44 1.57 10.34
N GLU A 123 2.26 2.83 9.93
CA GLU A 123 1.01 3.32 9.32
C GLU A 123 0.65 2.56 8.05
N LEU A 124 1.63 2.31 7.16
CA LEU A 124 1.44 1.52 5.95
C LEU A 124 1.01 0.09 6.26
N CYS A 125 1.66 -0.55 7.23
CA CYS A 125 1.27 -1.89 7.70
C CYS A 125 -0.15 -1.88 8.27
N ALA A 126 -0.51 -0.87 9.08
CA ALA A 126 -1.85 -0.75 9.66
C ALA A 126 -2.94 -0.50 8.61
N SER A 127 -2.61 0.17 7.51
CA SER A 127 -3.55 0.43 6.42
C SER A 127 -3.99 -0.86 5.70
N GLN A 128 -3.10 -1.86 5.61
CA GLN A 128 -3.34 -3.12 4.91
C GLN A 128 -2.61 -4.28 5.60
N PRO A 129 -3.04 -4.68 6.81
CA PRO A 129 -2.30 -5.60 7.68
C PRO A 129 -2.15 -7.02 7.10
N GLU A 130 -3.04 -7.41 6.19
CA GLU A 130 -2.96 -8.70 5.49
C GLU A 130 -1.97 -8.70 4.31
N ARG A 131 -1.51 -7.52 3.87
CA ARG A 131 -0.67 -7.34 2.67
C ARG A 131 0.72 -6.85 2.99
N PHE A 132 0.90 -6.13 4.10
CA PHE A 132 2.18 -5.55 4.46
C PHE A 132 2.61 -5.92 5.87
N VAL A 133 3.90 -6.27 5.96
CA VAL A 133 4.70 -6.14 7.17
C VAL A 133 5.88 -5.25 6.83
N ALA A 134 6.65 -4.80 7.83
CA ALA A 134 7.80 -3.96 7.57
C ALA A 134 8.94 -4.26 8.53
N PHE A 135 10.16 -3.98 8.07
CA PHE A 135 11.36 -3.99 8.90
C PHE A 135 11.66 -2.58 9.41
N ALA A 136 12.04 -2.48 10.67
CA ALA A 136 12.55 -1.25 11.25
C ALA A 136 13.81 -0.80 10.51
N THR A 137 13.87 0.50 10.29
CA THR A 137 15.05 1.18 9.80
C THR A 137 15.86 1.67 11.00
N VAL A 138 17.19 1.71 10.89
CA VAL A 138 18.09 2.10 11.97
C VAL A 138 19.28 2.94 11.48
N ALA A 139 19.77 3.83 12.33
CA ALA A 139 20.94 4.67 12.06
C ALA A 139 22.24 3.98 12.51
N LEU A 140 22.71 2.97 11.77
CA LEU A 140 23.88 2.17 12.14
C LEU A 140 25.17 2.95 12.39
N GLN A 141 25.30 4.16 11.84
CA GLN A 141 26.45 5.03 12.09
C GLN A 141 26.49 5.55 13.55
N HIS A 142 25.38 5.42 14.29
CA HIS A 142 25.24 5.74 15.72
C HIS A 142 24.74 4.48 16.47
N PRO A 143 25.63 3.55 16.88
CA PRO A 143 25.23 2.20 17.30
C PRO A 143 24.28 2.12 18.51
N ASP A 144 24.45 2.99 19.49
CA ASP A 144 23.57 3.10 20.66
C ASP A 144 22.15 3.50 20.24
N LEU A 145 22.05 4.53 19.39
CA LEU A 145 20.80 4.99 18.82
C LEU A 145 20.14 3.93 17.92
N ALA A 146 20.93 3.19 17.14
CA ALA A 146 20.42 2.11 16.29
C ALA A 146 19.74 1.00 17.11
N ALA A 147 20.32 0.63 18.25
CA ALA A 147 19.73 -0.35 19.16
C ALA A 147 18.39 0.16 19.76
N GLU A 148 18.36 1.41 20.22
CA GLU A 148 17.13 2.06 20.71
C GLU A 148 16.03 2.06 19.63
N GLN A 149 16.38 2.43 18.40
CA GLN A 149 15.46 2.50 17.26
C GLN A 149 14.93 1.13 16.85
N LEU A 150 15.77 0.09 16.89
CA LEU A 150 15.33 -1.29 16.62
C LEU A 150 14.35 -1.76 17.69
N GLU A 151 14.67 -1.52 18.97
CA GLU A 151 13.79 -1.89 20.08
C GLU A 151 12.43 -1.19 19.96
N GLU A 152 12.43 0.12 19.72
CA GLU A 152 11.22 0.91 19.51
C GLU A 152 10.41 0.41 18.31
N GLY A 153 11.07 0.21 17.16
CA GLY A 153 10.42 -0.28 15.95
C GLY A 153 9.72 -1.62 16.16
N VAL A 154 10.39 -2.57 16.82
CA VAL A 154 9.81 -3.90 17.05
C VAL A 154 8.77 -3.89 18.17
N ARG A 155 9.09 -3.31 19.33
CA ARG A 155 8.26 -3.43 20.53
C ARG A 155 7.09 -2.44 20.56
N LYS A 156 7.28 -1.22 20.06
CA LYS A 156 6.25 -0.17 20.10
C LYS A 156 5.46 -0.09 18.80
N LEU A 157 6.13 -0.22 17.66
CA LEU A 157 5.51 -0.04 16.34
C LEU A 157 5.11 -1.36 15.66
N GLY A 158 5.47 -2.51 16.22
CA GLY A 158 5.07 -3.82 15.69
C GLY A 158 5.81 -4.25 14.41
N LEU A 159 6.93 -3.60 14.07
CA LEU A 159 7.78 -3.97 12.94
C LEU A 159 8.45 -5.33 13.19
N ARG A 160 8.72 -6.09 12.12
CA ARG A 160 9.05 -7.53 12.19
C ARG A 160 10.54 -7.86 12.14
N GLY A 161 11.40 -6.89 12.42
CA GLY A 161 12.86 -7.02 12.41
C GLY A 161 13.53 -5.71 12.03
N GLY A 162 14.81 -5.77 11.62
CA GLY A 162 15.56 -4.60 11.14
C GLY A 162 16.10 -4.83 9.72
N SER A 163 16.04 -3.81 8.87
CA SER A 163 16.66 -3.80 7.55
C SER A 163 17.86 -2.88 7.56
N ILE A 164 19.00 -3.39 7.07
CA ILE A 164 20.30 -2.68 7.10
C ILE A 164 20.96 -2.72 5.72
N GLY A 165 21.73 -1.67 5.41
CA GLY A 165 22.61 -1.67 4.26
C GLY A 165 23.78 -2.64 4.45
N ALA A 166 24.35 -3.12 3.34
CA ALA A 166 25.49 -4.03 3.37
C ALA A 166 26.78 -3.37 3.89
N ASN A 167 26.87 -2.04 3.80
CA ASN A 167 27.99 -1.24 4.29
C ASN A 167 27.47 0.04 4.94
N VAL A 168 28.21 0.52 5.93
CA VAL A 168 27.96 1.77 6.68
C VAL A 168 29.17 2.67 6.53
#